data_AF-A0A4Q2YVH7-F1
#
_entry.id   AF-A0A4Q2YVH7-F1
#
_cell.length_a   1.000
_cell.length_b   1.000
_cell.length_c   1.000
_cell.angle_alpha   90.00
_cell.angle_beta   90.00
_cell.angle_gamma   90.00
#
_symmetry.space_group_name_H-M   'P 1'
#
loop_
_entity.id
_entity.type
_entity.pdbx_description
1 polymer ?
#
loop_
_entity_poly.entity_id
_entity_poly.type
_entity_poly.pdbx_seq_one_letter_code
_entity_poly.pdbx_strand_id
1 'polypeptide(L)'
;MVEDIVSNRIVKVTKPGLFGAQGEDAGNYILRWALHNLAFNSDVTLEGIVTFPGEHSPRAVISQPFVFGRDATSDEQTDFLKERGFHEVESGRWVHPVRGFVVWDTITPGNAIMTDEGVVPIDYQIDHASTQELNRVRQQTGIGKNTSFSISNDPPLPSLNRRDP
;
A
#
# COMPACT_ATOMS: atom_id res chain seq x y z
N MET A 1 -4.17 -19.72 -4.01
CA MET A 1 -4.63 -19.31 -2.67
C MET A 1 -5.08 -20.57 -1.97
N VAL A 2 -4.64 -20.77 -0.73
CA VAL A 2 -5.04 -21.93 0.09
C VAL A 2 -5.65 -21.39 1.36
N GLU A 3 -6.80 -21.89 1.75
CA GLU A 3 -7.45 -21.56 3.01
C GLU A 3 -6.89 -22.46 4.12
N ASP A 4 -6.42 -21.86 5.20
CA ASP A 4 -6.11 -22.57 6.43
C ASP A 4 -7.29 -22.42 7.40
N ILE A 5 -8.14 -23.43 7.39
CA ILE A 5 -9.40 -23.49 8.14
C ILE A 5 -9.13 -23.50 9.65
N VAL A 6 -7.94 -23.92 10.10
CA VAL A 6 -7.60 -23.95 11.53
C VAL A 6 -7.27 -22.55 12.05
N SER A 7 -6.57 -21.73 11.25
CA SER A 7 -6.21 -20.36 11.65
C SER A 7 -7.21 -19.29 11.19
N ASN A 8 -8.21 -19.65 10.37
CA ASN A 8 -9.13 -18.73 9.69
C ASN A 8 -8.39 -17.68 8.84
N ARG A 9 -7.30 -18.13 8.20
CA ARG A 9 -6.45 -17.29 7.35
C ARG A 9 -6.36 -17.84 5.95
N ILE A 10 -6.13 -16.93 5.04
CA ILE A 10 -5.84 -17.21 3.65
C ILE A 10 -4.34 -17.10 3.43
N VAL A 11 -3.73 -18.13 2.84
CA VAL A 11 -2.33 -18.11 2.40
C VAL A 11 -2.25 -17.76 0.92
N LYS A 12 -1.47 -16.72 0.60
CA LYS A 12 -1.11 -16.32 -0.76
C LYS A 12 0.37 -16.63 -0.99
N VAL A 13 0.64 -17.22 -2.14
CA VAL A 13 2.00 -17.55 -2.58
C VAL A 13 2.23 -16.85 -3.93
N THR A 14 3.31 -16.09 -4.04
CA THR A 14 3.64 -15.39 -5.28
C THR A 14 4.12 -16.37 -6.36
N LYS A 15 4.18 -15.93 -7.63
CA LYS A 15 4.81 -16.72 -8.71
C LYS A 15 6.34 -16.80 -8.49
N PRO A 16 7.05 -17.82 -9.01
CA PRO A 16 8.49 -17.92 -8.85
C PRO A 16 9.19 -16.67 -9.41
N GLY A 17 10.02 -16.01 -8.61
CA GLY A 17 10.76 -14.82 -9.01
C GLY A 17 9.92 -13.56 -9.24
N LEU A 18 8.61 -13.61 -9.00
CA LEU A 18 7.70 -12.48 -9.20
C LEU A 18 6.89 -12.22 -7.94
N PHE A 19 6.88 -10.97 -7.48
CA PHE A 19 6.35 -10.51 -6.21
C PHE A 19 5.16 -9.55 -6.43
N GLY A 20 4.07 -10.10 -6.96
CA GLY A 20 2.85 -9.32 -7.22
C GLY A 20 3.04 -8.24 -8.30
N ALA A 21 2.52 -7.05 -8.06
CA ALA A 21 2.66 -5.91 -8.98
C ALA A 21 4.08 -5.32 -9.00
N GLN A 22 4.92 -5.68 -8.02
CA GLN A 22 6.29 -5.18 -7.87
C GLN A 22 7.31 -5.95 -8.74
N GLY A 23 6.88 -6.95 -9.52
CA GLY A 23 7.77 -7.67 -10.42
C GLY A 23 8.84 -8.44 -9.66
N GLU A 24 10.12 -8.28 -10.00
CA GLU A 24 11.22 -8.99 -9.36
C GLU A 24 11.65 -8.37 -8.00
N ASP A 25 11.02 -7.26 -7.59
CA ASP A 25 11.38 -6.52 -6.38
C ASP A 25 10.65 -7.05 -5.13
N ALA A 26 11.28 -8.02 -4.48
CA ALA A 26 10.80 -8.58 -3.22
C ALA A 26 10.74 -7.54 -2.08
N GLY A 27 11.65 -6.55 -2.09
CA GLY A 27 11.72 -5.53 -1.05
C GLY A 27 10.49 -4.64 -1.07
N ASN A 28 10.13 -4.15 -2.26
CA ASN A 28 8.92 -3.36 -2.44
C ASN A 28 7.64 -4.16 -2.19
N TYR A 29 7.63 -5.46 -2.48
CA TYR A 29 6.49 -6.31 -2.14
C TYR A 29 6.27 -6.45 -0.63
N ILE A 30 7.35 -6.64 0.15
CA ILE A 30 7.26 -6.72 1.62
C ILE A 30 6.88 -5.35 2.20
N LEU A 31 7.52 -4.27 1.71
CA LEU A 31 7.21 -2.91 2.13
C LEU A 31 5.73 -2.59 1.91
N ARG A 32 5.18 -2.96 0.76
CA ARG A 32 3.75 -2.81 0.46
C ARG A 32 2.87 -3.42 1.55
N TRP A 33 3.12 -4.65 1.98
CA TRP A 33 2.29 -5.29 3.03
C TRP A 33 2.48 -4.65 4.41
N ALA A 34 3.70 -4.19 4.74
CA ALA A 34 3.93 -3.41 5.94
C ALA A 34 3.13 -2.10 5.94
N LEU A 35 3.10 -1.40 4.81
CA LEU A 35 2.29 -0.19 4.62
C LEU A 35 0.80 -0.50 4.67
N HIS A 36 0.36 -1.63 4.10
CA HIS A 36 -1.04 -2.06 4.13
C HIS A 36 -1.52 -2.29 5.57
N ASN A 37 -0.71 -2.95 6.40
CA ASN A 37 -0.98 -3.10 7.83
C ASN A 37 -1.03 -1.76 8.55
N LEU A 38 -0.10 -0.85 8.26
CA LEU A 38 -0.06 0.46 8.90
C LEU A 38 -1.25 1.36 8.49
N ALA A 39 -1.67 1.28 7.23
CA ALA A 39 -2.75 2.10 6.70
C ALA A 39 -4.14 1.58 7.10
N PHE A 40 -4.34 0.26 7.09
CA PHE A 40 -5.66 -0.36 7.14
C PHE A 40 -5.84 -1.40 8.25
N ASN A 41 -4.80 -1.67 9.05
CA ASN A 41 -4.82 -2.69 10.10
C ASN A 41 -5.21 -4.09 9.58
N SER A 42 -4.71 -4.46 8.40
CA SER A 42 -5.12 -5.67 7.68
C SER A 42 -4.59 -6.98 8.23
N ASP A 43 -3.74 -6.94 9.25
CA ASP A 43 -3.18 -8.14 9.90
C ASP A 43 -2.53 -9.12 8.90
N VAL A 44 -1.82 -8.60 7.90
CA VAL A 44 -1.06 -9.42 6.95
C VAL A 44 0.26 -9.84 7.57
N THR A 45 0.58 -11.13 7.51
CA THR A 45 1.85 -11.68 8.01
C THR A 45 2.68 -12.21 6.86
N LEU A 46 3.98 -11.91 6.85
CA LEU A 46 4.95 -12.60 6.00
C LEU A 46 5.32 -13.92 6.66
N GLU A 47 4.84 -15.02 6.08
CA GLU A 47 5.08 -16.37 6.60
C GLU A 47 6.49 -16.87 6.24
N GLY A 48 7.04 -16.38 5.14
CA GLY A 48 8.41 -16.64 4.76
C GLY A 48 8.66 -16.55 3.27
N ILE A 49 9.89 -16.91 2.90
CA ILE A 49 10.35 -17.06 1.53
C ILE A 49 10.62 -18.54 1.27
N VAL A 50 10.01 -19.09 0.23
CA VAL A 50 10.10 -20.53 -0.08
C VAL A 50 10.56 -20.74 -1.51
N THR A 51 11.22 -21.88 -1.76
CA THR A 51 11.49 -22.38 -3.11
C THR A 51 10.94 -23.80 -3.18
N PHE A 52 10.02 -24.08 -4.10
CA PHE A 52 9.45 -25.41 -4.24
C PHE A 52 10.36 -26.35 -5.04
N PRO A 53 10.20 -27.69 -4.89
CA PRO A 53 10.98 -28.65 -5.66
C PRO A 53 10.87 -28.39 -7.18
N GLY A 54 12.01 -28.31 -7.86
CA GLY A 54 12.08 -28.04 -9.30
C GLY A 54 12.04 -26.56 -9.69
N GLU A 55 11.95 -25.64 -8.73
CA GLU A 55 12.02 -24.20 -8.99
C GLU A 55 13.43 -23.64 -8.70
N HIS A 56 13.83 -22.63 -9.47
CA HIS A 56 15.12 -21.94 -9.32
C HIS A 56 14.99 -20.53 -8.72
N SER A 57 13.75 -20.06 -8.55
CA SER A 57 13.47 -18.71 -8.08
C SER A 57 12.58 -18.77 -6.84
N PRO A 58 12.84 -17.92 -5.83
CA PRO A 58 12.06 -17.90 -4.60
C PRO A 58 10.64 -17.35 -4.83
N ARG A 59 9.76 -17.66 -3.88
CA ARG A 59 8.40 -17.14 -3.76
C ARG A 59 8.22 -16.51 -2.39
N ALA A 60 7.45 -15.44 -2.30
CA ALA A 60 6.99 -14.93 -1.01
C ALA A 60 5.68 -15.61 -0.61
N VAL A 61 5.55 -15.92 0.68
CA VAL A 61 4.35 -16.47 1.29
C VAL A 61 3.84 -15.46 2.30
N ILE A 62 2.61 -15.01 2.12
CA ILE A 62 1.91 -14.19 3.10
C ILE A 62 0.65 -14.90 3.55
N SER A 63 0.18 -14.56 4.74
CA SER A 63 -1.16 -14.88 5.21
C SER A 63 -1.91 -13.61 5.58
N GLN A 64 -3.23 -13.67 5.48
CA GLN A 64 -4.13 -12.60 5.91
C GLN A 64 -5.43 -13.21 6.44
N PRO A 65 -6.22 -12.51 7.27
CA PRO A 65 -7.53 -12.99 7.70
C PRO A 65 -8.42 -13.35 6.51
N PHE A 66 -9.21 -14.42 6.65
CA PHE A 66 -10.33 -14.66 5.74
C PHE A 66 -11.43 -13.63 6.02
N VAL A 67 -11.92 -12.97 4.97
CA VAL A 67 -12.97 -11.95 5.08
C VAL A 67 -14.22 -12.42 4.36
N PHE A 68 -15.30 -12.60 5.10
CA PHE A 68 -16.62 -12.93 4.55
C PHE A 68 -17.36 -11.64 4.16
N GLY A 69 -17.93 -11.62 2.97
CA GLY A 69 -18.71 -10.48 2.48
C GLY A 69 -18.93 -10.54 0.97
N ARG A 70 -19.31 -9.40 0.40
CA ARG A 70 -19.39 -9.19 -1.06
C ARG A 70 -18.33 -8.21 -1.51
N ASP A 71 -18.08 -8.13 -2.80
CA ASP A 71 -17.28 -7.02 -3.35
C ASP A 71 -17.89 -5.67 -2.93
N ALA A 72 -17.02 -4.76 -2.46
CA ALA A 72 -17.40 -3.40 -2.17
C ALA A 72 -17.66 -2.64 -3.47
N THR A 73 -18.71 -1.81 -3.51
CA THR A 73 -19.00 -0.96 -4.67
C THR A 73 -17.99 0.18 -4.78
N SER A 74 -17.89 0.82 -5.95
CA SER A 74 -16.99 1.96 -6.15
C SER A 74 -17.29 3.12 -5.19
N ASP A 75 -18.58 3.35 -4.88
CA ASP A 75 -19.01 4.42 -3.98
C ASP A 75 -18.61 4.09 -2.53
N GLU A 76 -18.82 2.84 -2.09
CA GLU A 76 -18.41 2.39 -0.75
C GLU A 76 -16.90 2.48 -0.54
N GLN A 77 -16.11 2.10 -1.55
CA GLN A 77 -14.65 2.21 -1.51
C GLN A 77 -14.20 3.68 -1.47
N THR A 78 -14.87 4.54 -2.24
CA THR A 78 -14.63 5.99 -2.25
C THR A 78 -14.89 6.60 -0.88
N ASP A 79 -16.03 6.30 -0.28
CA ASP A 79 -16.41 6.83 1.03
C ASP A 79 -15.45 6.33 2.11
N PHE A 80 -15.12 5.04 2.11
CA PHE A 80 -14.13 4.43 3.00
C PHE A 80 -12.77 5.13 2.97
N LEU A 81 -12.25 5.43 1.77
CA LEU A 81 -10.95 6.09 1.59
C LEU A 81 -11.00 7.56 2.04
N LYS A 82 -12.07 8.28 1.72
CA LYS A 82 -12.28 9.67 2.16
C LYS A 82 -12.37 9.79 3.67
N GLU A 83 -13.13 8.91 4.32
CA GLU A 83 -13.25 8.87 5.79
C GLU A 83 -11.90 8.63 6.47
N ARG A 84 -10.99 7.92 5.80
CA ARG A 84 -9.62 7.67 6.27
C ARG A 84 -8.62 8.76 5.89
N GLY A 85 -9.09 9.89 5.35
CA GLY A 85 -8.24 11.04 5.03
C GLY A 85 -7.45 10.89 3.72
N PHE A 86 -7.83 9.94 2.86
CA PHE A 86 -7.28 9.87 1.51
C PHE A 86 -8.03 10.82 0.57
N HIS A 87 -7.31 11.35 -0.41
CA HIS A 87 -7.82 12.22 -1.45
C HIS A 87 -7.50 11.64 -2.82
N GLU A 88 -8.50 11.53 -3.68
CA GLU A 88 -8.30 11.08 -5.05
C GLU A 88 -7.58 12.16 -5.87
N VAL A 89 -6.41 11.81 -6.42
CA VAL A 89 -5.62 12.73 -7.25
C VAL A 89 -5.83 12.46 -8.75
N GLU A 90 -6.14 11.22 -9.10
CA GLU A 90 -6.57 10.74 -10.40
C GLU A 90 -7.42 9.48 -10.22
N SER A 91 -8.17 9.08 -11.24
CA SER A 91 -9.12 7.96 -11.16
C SER A 91 -8.50 6.71 -10.55
N GLY A 92 -9.03 6.27 -9.41
CA GLY A 92 -8.59 5.07 -8.70
C GLY A 92 -7.26 5.21 -7.94
N ARG A 93 -6.70 6.41 -7.85
CA ARG A 93 -5.42 6.71 -7.18
C ARG A 93 -5.61 7.74 -6.07
N TRP A 94 -5.30 7.33 -4.86
CA TRP A 94 -5.71 7.98 -3.62
C TRP A 94 -4.50 8.28 -2.74
N VAL A 95 -4.38 9.50 -2.23
CA VAL A 95 -3.21 9.94 -1.48
C VAL A 95 -3.62 10.40 -0.09
N HIS A 96 -2.95 9.89 0.94
CA HIS A 96 -3.09 10.39 2.31
C HIS A 96 -1.99 11.43 2.58
N PRO A 97 -2.29 12.74 2.60
CA PRO A 97 -1.26 13.80 2.59
C PRO A 97 -0.46 13.88 3.88
N VAL A 98 -1.03 13.50 5.03
CA VAL A 98 -0.34 13.52 6.32
C VAL A 98 0.55 12.30 6.53
N ARG A 99 0.08 11.09 6.18
CA ARG A 99 0.85 9.85 6.32
C ARG A 99 1.84 9.63 5.18
N GLY A 100 1.69 10.34 4.06
CA GLY A 100 2.58 10.22 2.91
C GLY A 100 2.40 8.91 2.15
N PHE A 101 1.18 8.38 2.07
CA PHE A 101 0.87 7.14 1.34
C PHE A 101 0.09 7.42 0.08
N VAL A 102 0.32 6.61 -0.95
CA VAL A 102 -0.52 6.52 -2.14
C VAL A 102 -1.06 5.11 -2.26
N VAL A 103 -2.34 5.01 -2.61
CA VAL A 103 -3.10 3.77 -2.77
C VAL A 103 -3.69 3.73 -4.17
N TRP A 104 -3.62 2.58 -4.83
CA TRP A 104 -4.22 2.35 -6.14
C TRP A 104 -4.71 0.91 -6.28
N ASP A 105 -5.21 0.57 -7.47
CA ASP A 105 -5.87 -0.71 -7.74
C ASP A 105 -7.17 -0.90 -6.92
N THR A 106 -7.86 0.22 -6.69
CA THR A 106 -9.10 0.33 -5.90
C THR A 106 -10.36 -0.01 -6.70
N ILE A 107 -10.24 -0.27 -8.01
CA ILE A 107 -11.37 -0.58 -8.88
C ILE A 107 -11.45 -2.05 -9.27
N THR A 108 -10.47 -2.84 -8.86
CA THR A 108 -10.36 -4.26 -9.22
C THR A 108 -11.27 -5.10 -8.31
N PRO A 109 -12.20 -5.91 -8.87
CA PRO A 109 -13.05 -6.81 -8.09
C PRO A 109 -12.24 -7.74 -7.18
N GLY A 110 -12.71 -7.99 -5.97
CA GLY A 110 -12.02 -8.78 -4.95
C GLY A 110 -10.93 -8.04 -4.16
N ASN A 111 -10.52 -6.83 -4.54
CA ASN A 111 -9.51 -6.07 -3.79
C ASN A 111 -10.07 -5.35 -2.55
N ALA A 112 -11.39 -5.24 -2.45
CA ALA A 112 -12.08 -4.71 -1.28
C ALA A 112 -13.40 -5.43 -1.07
N ILE A 113 -13.64 -5.86 0.17
CA ILE A 113 -14.82 -6.62 0.56
C ILE A 113 -15.65 -5.79 1.52
N MET A 114 -16.94 -5.63 1.22
CA MET A 114 -17.90 -5.03 2.12
C MET A 114 -18.41 -6.10 3.10
N THR A 115 -18.24 -5.83 4.38
CA THR A 115 -18.73 -6.63 5.51
C THR A 115 -19.81 -5.87 6.27
N ASP A 116 -20.38 -6.47 7.31
CA ASP A 116 -21.33 -5.79 8.21
C ASP A 116 -20.66 -4.66 9.02
N GLU A 117 -19.34 -4.65 9.13
CA GLU A 117 -18.54 -3.63 9.83
C GLU A 117 -17.98 -2.56 8.88
N GLY A 118 -18.17 -2.72 7.57
CA GLY A 118 -17.74 -1.78 6.54
C GLY A 118 -16.77 -2.39 5.53
N VAL A 119 -16.12 -1.52 4.75
CA VAL A 119 -15.18 -1.95 3.70
C VAL A 119 -13.87 -2.43 4.33
N VAL A 120 -13.40 -3.59 3.90
CA VAL A 120 -12.11 -4.18 4.26
C VAL A 120 -11.24 -4.28 3.02
N PRO A 121 -10.14 -3.51 2.91
CA PRO A 121 -9.16 -3.67 1.84
C PRO A 121 -8.44 -5.01 1.94
N ILE A 122 -8.40 -5.74 0.82
CA ILE A 122 -7.82 -7.09 0.73
C ILE A 122 -6.49 -7.08 -0.04
N ASP A 123 -6.40 -6.30 -1.13
CA ASP A 123 -5.24 -6.33 -2.02
C ASP A 123 -5.01 -4.97 -2.70
N TYR A 124 -5.31 -3.86 -2.01
CA TYR A 124 -4.95 -2.55 -2.51
C TYR A 124 -3.43 -2.44 -2.67
N GLN A 125 -3.02 -1.82 -3.77
CA GLN A 125 -1.62 -1.44 -3.93
C GLN A 125 -1.38 -0.20 -3.08
N ILE A 126 -0.27 -0.17 -2.36
CA ILE A 126 0.09 0.94 -1.48
C ILE A 126 1.60 1.14 -1.49
N ASP A 127 2.01 2.41 -1.52
CA ASP A 127 3.40 2.84 -1.47
C ASP A 127 3.50 4.21 -0.79
N HIS A 128 4.72 4.70 -0.62
CA HIS A 128 4.97 6.10 -0.29
C HIS A 128 4.55 7.01 -1.44
N ALA A 129 3.80 8.05 -1.11
CA ALA A 129 3.42 9.07 -2.08
C ALA A 129 4.67 9.86 -2.50
N SER A 130 4.81 10.10 -3.81
CA SER A 130 5.81 10.99 -4.35
C SER A 130 5.55 12.45 -3.96
N THR A 131 6.59 13.28 -4.01
CA THR A 131 6.45 14.73 -3.82
C THR A 131 5.44 15.35 -4.79
N GLN A 132 5.35 14.83 -6.02
CA GLN A 132 4.39 15.31 -7.02
C GLN A 132 2.94 15.01 -6.61
N GLU A 133 2.67 13.80 -6.12
CA GLU A 133 1.34 13.39 -5.63
C GLU A 133 0.93 14.20 -4.40
N LEU A 134 1.84 14.40 -3.44
CA LEU A 134 1.58 15.23 -2.26
C LEU A 134 1.31 16.69 -2.63
N ASN A 135 2.07 17.26 -3.58
CA ASN A 135 1.83 18.61 -4.08
C ASN A 135 0.48 18.73 -4.77
N ARG A 136 0.04 17.69 -5.50
CA ARG A 136 -1.28 17.68 -6.15
C ARG A 136 -2.41 17.74 -5.13
N VAL A 137 -2.36 16.91 -4.06
CA VAL A 137 -3.33 17.01 -2.96
C VAL A 137 -3.29 18.38 -2.31
N ARG A 138 -2.10 18.92 -2.03
CA ARG A 138 -1.92 20.26 -1.42
C ARG A 138 -2.55 21.36 -2.28
N GLN A 139 -2.42 21.28 -3.61
CA GLN A 139 -3.02 22.24 -4.53
C GLN A 139 -4.55 22.12 -4.56
N GLN A 140 -5.08 20.89 -4.60
CA GLN A 140 -6.52 20.62 -4.67
C GLN A 140 -7.27 20.96 -3.37
N THR A 141 -6.66 20.67 -2.21
CA THR A 141 -7.35 20.69 -0.91
C THR A 141 -6.88 21.79 0.04
N GLY A 142 -5.70 22.37 -0.21
CA GLY A 142 -5.04 23.28 0.73
C GLY A 142 -4.36 22.59 1.93
N ILE A 143 -4.55 21.28 2.11
CA ILE A 143 -3.96 20.52 3.21
C ILE A 143 -2.43 20.48 3.06
N GLY A 144 -1.73 20.67 4.18
CA GLY A 144 -0.27 20.69 4.23
C GLY A 144 0.36 22.04 3.87
N LYS A 145 -0.38 23.08 3.45
CA LYS A 145 0.20 24.40 3.10
C LYS A 145 0.92 25.11 4.26
N ASN A 146 0.64 24.76 5.52
CA ASN A 146 1.15 25.44 6.72
C ASN A 146 1.84 24.51 7.74
N THR A 147 2.18 23.27 7.39
CA THR A 147 2.89 22.36 8.31
C THR A 147 4.40 22.55 8.19
N SER A 148 5.11 22.56 9.32
CA SER A 148 6.58 22.70 9.44
C SER A 148 7.36 21.61 8.70
N PHE A 149 6.70 20.54 8.26
CA PHE A 149 7.19 19.51 7.34
C PHE A 149 7.03 19.89 5.87
N SER A 150 7.02 21.18 5.56
CA SER A 150 7.15 21.62 4.18
C SER A 150 8.51 21.13 3.70
N ILE A 151 8.51 20.16 2.79
CA ILE A 151 9.67 19.84 1.96
C ILE A 151 10.05 21.17 1.34
N SER A 152 11.08 21.83 1.89
CA SER A 152 11.54 23.07 1.33
C SER A 152 12.12 22.73 -0.02
N ASN A 153 11.73 23.50 -1.05
CA ASN A 153 12.42 23.50 -2.33
C ASN A 153 13.77 24.22 -2.21
N ASP A 154 14.41 24.16 -1.05
CA ASP A 154 15.70 24.81 -0.86
C ASP A 154 16.71 24.10 -1.76
N PRO A 155 17.49 24.85 -2.55
CA PRO A 155 18.60 24.26 -3.27
C PRO A 155 19.52 23.55 -2.26
N PRO A 156 20.19 22.45 -2.66
CA PRO A 156 21.10 21.74 -1.77
C PRO A 156 22.08 22.74 -1.15
N LEU A 157 22.25 22.63 0.17
CA LEU A 157 23.20 23.47 0.92
C LEU A 157 24.54 23.49 0.18
N PRO A 158 25.16 24.66 -0.02
CA PRO A 158 26.44 24.75 -0.69
C PRO A 158 27.43 23.86 0.04
N SER A 159 28.15 23.02 -0.72
CA SER A 159 29.15 22.11 -0.19
C SER A 159 30.11 22.88 0.69
N LEU A 160 30.18 22.50 1.97
CA LEU A 160 31.23 22.95 2.87
C LEU A 160 32.56 22.51 2.27
N ASN A 161 33.30 23.47 1.70
CA ASN A 161 34.68 23.28 1.30
C ASN A 161 35.44 22.74 2.51
N ARG A 162 35.82 21.45 2.46
CA ARG A 162 36.83 20.90 3.34
C ARG A 162 38.07 21.75 3.12
N ARG A 163 38.47 22.50 4.15
CA ARG A 163 39.86 22.94 4.23
C ARG A 163 40.65 21.70 4.61
N ASP A 164 41.41 21.20 3.65
CA ASP A 164 42.44 20.21 3.93
C ASP A 164 43.50 20.85 4.86
N PRO A 165 43.98 20.12 5.89
CA PRO A 165 45.19 20.49 6.61
C PRO A 165 46.45 20.19 5.80
#